data_AF-A0A7C7L9R5-F1
#
_entry.id   AF-A0A7C7L9R5-F1
#
_cell.length_a   1.000
_cell.length_b   1.000
_cell.length_c   1.000
_cell.angle_alpha   90.00
_cell.angle_beta   90.00
_cell.angle_gamma   90.00
#
_symmetry.space_group_name_H-M   'P 1'
#
loop_
_entity.id
_entity.type
_entity.pdbx_description
1 polymer ?
#
loop_
_entity_poly.entity_id
_entity_poly.type
_entity_poly.pdbx_seq_one_letter_code
_entity_poly.pdbx_strand_id
1 'polypeptide(L)'
;FTVADITEVVLNLQETVQTKIPELKKILKLTDMPNIQIGKHCNTPYTCDFQSHCWKHLPEERSVFTLSNARGKDWELYNEGIYSLEEVPQNYPLNDKQQMQVNGYKTGKIHIDKKGIKDFLSTVKHPMYFFDFETIMPAVPMWDNAKPYQQIPFQYSMCGRRNTRALRISS
;
A
#
# COMPACT_ATOMS: atom_id res chain seq x y z
N PHE A 1 3.68 17.38 -30.41
CA PHE A 1 2.82 16.19 -30.52
C PHE A 1 3.22 15.43 -31.78
N THR A 2 3.48 14.14 -31.66
CA THR A 2 3.78 13.25 -32.79
C THR A 2 2.61 12.28 -32.96
N VAL A 3 2.09 12.18 -34.18
CA VAL A 3 1.07 11.18 -34.54
C VAL A 3 1.81 9.96 -35.06
N ALA A 4 1.58 8.80 -34.46
CA ALA A 4 2.18 7.52 -34.86
C ALA A 4 1.07 6.60 -35.39
N ASP A 5 1.31 5.99 -36.55
CA ASP A 5 0.46 4.93 -37.08
C ASP A 5 0.71 3.64 -36.29
N ILE A 6 -0.37 3.02 -35.81
CA ILE A 6 -0.35 1.78 -35.01
C ILE A 6 -1.06 0.62 -35.73
N THR A 7 -1.33 0.74 -37.03
CA THR A 7 -2.10 -0.25 -37.81
C THR A 7 -1.50 -1.66 -37.71
N GLU A 8 -0.18 -1.79 -37.89
CA GLU A 8 0.50 -3.09 -37.77
C GLU A 8 0.39 -3.70 -36.36
N VAL A 9 0.47 -2.85 -35.31
CA VAL A 9 0.34 -3.29 -33.92
C VAL A 9 -1.05 -3.88 -33.67
N VAL A 10 -2.09 -3.22 -34.18
CA VAL A 10 -3.48 -3.69 -34.02
C VAL A 10 -3.76 -4.94 -34.84
N LEU A 11 -3.23 -5.04 -36.06
CA LEU A 11 -3.38 -6.24 -36.89
C LEU A 11 -2.77 -7.47 -36.21
N ASN A 12 -1.59 -7.33 -35.58
CA ASN A 12 -0.95 -8.41 -34.84
C ASN A 12 -1.76 -8.88 -33.61
N LEU A 13 -2.61 -8.02 -33.02
CA LEU A 13 -3.47 -8.39 -31.90
C LEU A 13 -4.67 -9.27 -32.33
N GLN A 14 -5.04 -9.29 -33.62
CA GLN A 14 -6.19 -10.07 -34.09
C GLN A 14 -6.00 -11.58 -33.89
N GLU A 15 -4.78 -12.10 -34.04
CA GLU A 15 -4.47 -13.51 -33.78
C GLU A 15 -4.74 -13.89 -32.31
N THR A 16 -4.46 -12.95 -31.39
CA THR A 16 -4.75 -13.15 -29.95
C THR A 16 -6.25 -13.30 -29.70
N VAL A 17 -7.08 -12.54 -30.42
CA VAL A 17 -8.54 -12.66 -30.31
C VAL A 17 -9.01 -14.02 -30.82
N GLN A 18 -8.51 -14.46 -31.98
CA GLN A 18 -8.87 -15.76 -32.56
C GLN A 18 -8.55 -16.93 -31.63
N THR A 19 -7.39 -16.88 -30.95
CA THR A 19 -6.98 -17.90 -29.99
C THR A 19 -7.78 -17.87 -28.69
N LYS A 20 -8.24 -16.69 -28.23
CA LYS A 20 -9.04 -16.54 -27.00
C LYS A 20 -10.50 -16.97 -27.15
N ILE A 21 -11.10 -16.83 -28.33
CA ILE A 21 -12.51 -17.22 -28.58
C ILE A 21 -12.84 -18.66 -28.13
N PRO A 22 -12.09 -19.71 -28.52
CA PRO A 22 -12.40 -21.08 -28.08
C PRO A 22 -12.23 -21.27 -26.57
N GLU A 23 -11.26 -20.61 -25.93
CA GLU A 23 -11.08 -20.65 -24.47
C GLU A 23 -12.30 -20.08 -23.75
N LEU A 24 -12.78 -18.90 -24.17
CA LEU A 24 -13.96 -18.26 -23.59
C LEU A 24 -15.23 -19.10 -23.82
N LYS A 25 -15.41 -19.67 -25.01
CA LYS A 25 -16.51 -20.60 -25.30
C LYS A 25 -16.47 -21.85 -24.43
N LYS A 26 -15.27 -22.33 -24.05
CA LYS A 26 -15.12 -23.46 -23.12
C LYS A 26 -15.58 -23.08 -21.71
N ILE A 27 -15.25 -21.88 -21.25
CA ILE A 27 -15.67 -21.36 -19.94
C ILE A 27 -17.20 -21.21 -19.88
N LEU A 28 -17.84 -20.68 -20.93
CA LEU A 28 -19.31 -20.54 -21.00
C LEU A 28 -20.06 -21.89 -20.97
N LYS A 29 -19.39 -22.99 -21.30
CA LYS A 29 -19.97 -24.34 -21.24
C LYS A 29 -19.81 -25.01 -19.88
N LEU A 30 -19.05 -24.42 -18.97
CA LEU A 30 -18.91 -24.95 -17.61
C LEU A 30 -20.24 -24.77 -16.87
N THR A 31 -20.65 -25.82 -16.15
CA THR A 31 -21.86 -25.79 -15.31
C THR A 31 -21.60 -25.05 -14.01
N ASP A 32 -20.38 -25.16 -13.49
CA ASP A 32 -19.93 -24.57 -12.24
C ASP A 32 -18.87 -23.50 -12.47
N MET A 33 -18.75 -22.59 -11.50
CA MET A 33 -17.73 -21.54 -11.51
C MET A 33 -16.32 -22.17 -11.51
N PRO A 34 -15.39 -21.67 -12.35
CA PRO A 34 -14.02 -22.15 -12.34
C PRO A 34 -13.33 -21.87 -10.99
N ASN A 35 -12.64 -22.87 -10.45
CA ASN A 35 -11.88 -22.75 -9.21
C ASN A 35 -10.53 -22.05 -9.47
N ILE A 36 -10.54 -20.72 -9.47
CA ILE A 36 -9.36 -19.87 -9.64
C ILE A 36 -9.13 -19.10 -8.35
N GLN A 37 -7.95 -19.27 -7.75
CA GLN A 37 -7.53 -18.53 -6.57
C GLN A 37 -7.19 -17.08 -6.94
N ILE A 38 -7.29 -16.14 -5.99
CA ILE A 38 -6.89 -14.76 -6.21
C ILE A 38 -5.41 -14.66 -6.59
N GLY A 39 -5.04 -13.64 -7.37
CA GLY A 39 -3.66 -13.47 -7.82
C GLY A 39 -3.44 -12.18 -8.60
N LYS A 40 -2.29 -12.10 -9.30
CA LYS A 40 -1.91 -10.92 -10.11
C LYS A 40 -2.95 -10.55 -11.17
N HIS A 41 -3.70 -11.52 -11.69
CA HIS A 41 -4.77 -11.31 -12.67
C HIS A 41 -5.93 -10.48 -12.12
N CYS A 42 -6.07 -10.32 -10.79
CA CYS A 42 -7.11 -9.48 -10.22
C CYS A 42 -6.93 -7.98 -10.53
N ASN A 43 -5.70 -7.53 -10.81
CA ASN A 43 -5.38 -6.11 -11.00
C ASN A 43 -4.55 -5.84 -12.26
N THR A 44 -4.37 -6.82 -13.15
CA THR A 44 -3.52 -6.68 -14.34
C THR A 44 -4.16 -7.37 -15.54
N PRO A 45 -4.33 -6.69 -16.68
CA PRO A 45 -3.95 -5.28 -16.96
C PRO A 45 -4.90 -4.23 -16.37
N TYR A 46 -6.11 -4.64 -15.96
CA TYR A 46 -7.11 -3.80 -15.30
C TYR A 46 -7.68 -4.53 -14.08
N THR A 47 -8.43 -3.81 -13.25
CA THR A 47 -9.15 -4.41 -12.13
C THR A 47 -10.17 -5.43 -12.63
N CYS A 48 -10.21 -6.60 -11.99
CA CYS A 48 -11.13 -7.68 -12.33
C CYS A 48 -12.53 -7.39 -11.75
N ASP A 49 -13.56 -7.41 -12.61
CA ASP A 49 -14.95 -7.17 -12.19
C ASP A 49 -15.47 -8.21 -11.17
N PHE A 50 -14.86 -9.39 -11.14
CA PHE A 50 -15.25 -10.48 -10.24
C PHE A 50 -14.48 -10.50 -8.91
N GLN A 51 -13.61 -9.52 -8.68
CA GLN A 51 -12.77 -9.42 -7.49
C GLN A 51 -13.57 -9.48 -6.19
N SER A 52 -14.70 -8.79 -6.12
CA SER A 52 -15.57 -8.76 -4.94
C SER A 52 -16.12 -10.12 -4.54
N HIS A 53 -16.20 -11.07 -5.48
CA HIS A 53 -16.62 -12.44 -5.20
C HIS A 53 -15.44 -13.29 -4.73
N CYS A 54 -14.33 -13.27 -5.48
CA CYS A 54 -13.15 -14.08 -5.18
C CYS A 54 -12.45 -13.70 -3.87
N TRP A 55 -12.64 -12.48 -3.36
CA TRP A 55 -11.97 -11.98 -2.14
C TRP A 55 -12.80 -12.15 -0.86
N LYS A 56 -14.05 -12.66 -0.93
CA LYS A 56 -14.97 -12.74 0.23
C LYS A 56 -14.49 -13.62 1.38
N HIS A 57 -13.60 -14.57 1.12
CA HIS A 57 -13.06 -15.45 2.15
C HIS A 57 -12.03 -14.76 3.05
N LEU A 58 -11.57 -13.56 2.66
CA LEU A 58 -10.57 -12.82 3.41
C LEU A 58 -11.22 -11.81 4.37
N PRO A 59 -10.71 -11.67 5.60
CA PRO A 59 -11.18 -10.64 6.53
C PRO A 59 -10.72 -9.25 6.08
N GLU A 60 -11.64 -8.31 5.85
CA GLU A 60 -11.30 -6.98 5.30
C GLU A 60 -10.23 -6.22 6.10
N GLU A 61 -10.41 -6.11 7.43
CA GLU A 61 -9.54 -5.27 8.28
C GLU A 61 -8.31 -5.99 8.84
N ARG A 62 -8.29 -7.32 8.77
CA ARG A 62 -7.25 -8.15 9.41
C ARG A 62 -6.55 -9.07 8.43
N SER A 63 -6.82 -8.92 7.14
CA SER A 63 -6.21 -9.74 6.10
C SER A 63 -4.70 -9.55 6.07
N VAL A 64 -3.97 -10.61 5.72
CA VAL A 64 -2.52 -10.54 5.46
C VAL A 64 -2.13 -9.49 4.41
N PHE A 65 -3.06 -9.11 3.51
CA PHE A 65 -2.85 -8.02 2.54
C PHE A 65 -2.86 -6.61 3.16
N THR A 66 -3.26 -6.47 4.43
CA THR A 66 -3.17 -5.20 5.17
C THR A 66 -1.80 -5.00 5.85
N LEU A 67 -0.89 -5.96 5.71
CA LEU A 67 0.46 -5.89 6.29
C LEU A 67 1.25 -4.70 5.72
N SER A 68 1.73 -3.83 6.60
CA SER A 68 2.46 -2.62 6.20
C SER A 68 3.76 -2.99 5.46
N ASN A 69 3.98 -2.39 4.29
CA ASN A 69 5.16 -2.61 3.44
C ASN A 69 5.48 -4.11 3.25
N ALA A 70 4.46 -4.92 2.95
CA ALA A 70 4.58 -6.38 2.86
C ALA A 70 5.66 -6.85 1.87
N ARG A 71 5.87 -6.13 0.76
CA ARG A 71 6.89 -6.43 -0.26
C ARG A 71 6.86 -7.90 -0.74
N GLY A 72 5.68 -8.51 -0.86
CA GLY A 72 5.49 -9.89 -1.31
C GLY A 72 5.20 -10.89 -0.19
N LYS A 73 5.50 -10.56 1.07
CA LYS A 73 5.20 -11.42 2.23
C LYS A 73 3.71 -11.70 2.41
N ASP A 74 2.87 -10.75 2.01
CA ASP A 74 1.42 -10.88 1.96
C ASP A 74 0.98 -12.05 1.07
N TRP A 75 1.60 -12.18 -0.11
CA TRP A 75 1.35 -13.30 -1.02
C TRP A 75 1.99 -14.61 -0.54
N GLU A 76 3.17 -14.56 0.09
CA GLU A 76 3.79 -15.74 0.71
C GLU A 76 2.87 -16.33 1.79
N LEU A 77 2.41 -15.50 2.73
CA LEU A 77 1.47 -15.90 3.79
C LEU A 77 0.17 -16.45 3.22
N TYR A 78 -0.40 -15.79 2.20
CA TYR A 78 -1.61 -16.27 1.52
C TYR A 78 -1.42 -17.67 0.92
N ASN A 79 -0.27 -17.92 0.26
CA ASN A 79 0.04 -19.21 -0.35
C ASN A 79 0.31 -20.32 0.68
N GLU A 80 0.74 -19.94 1.89
CA GLU A 80 0.85 -20.85 3.04
C GLU A 80 -0.50 -21.14 3.71
N GLY A 81 -1.60 -20.56 3.22
CA GLY A 81 -2.95 -20.74 3.76
C GLY A 81 -3.25 -19.85 4.96
N ILE A 82 -2.47 -18.79 5.16
CA ILE A 82 -2.61 -17.83 6.25
C ILE A 82 -3.35 -16.61 5.71
N TYR A 83 -4.58 -16.39 6.18
CA TYR A 83 -5.47 -15.36 5.63
C TYR A 83 -5.59 -14.15 6.56
N SER A 84 -5.45 -14.37 7.88
CA SER A 84 -5.51 -13.32 8.90
C SER A 84 -4.13 -13.01 9.47
N LEU A 85 -3.88 -11.75 9.81
CA LEU A 85 -2.68 -11.33 10.56
C LEU A 85 -2.57 -12.02 11.93
N GLU A 86 -3.68 -12.44 12.50
CA GLU A 86 -3.72 -13.18 13.77
C GLU A 86 -3.16 -14.60 13.66
N GLU A 87 -3.18 -15.17 12.46
CA GLU A 87 -2.71 -16.54 12.19
C GLU A 87 -1.21 -16.59 11.87
N VAL A 88 -0.57 -15.44 11.63
CA VAL A 88 0.84 -15.36 11.24
C VAL A 88 1.75 -15.96 12.32
N PRO A 89 2.63 -16.93 12.00
CA PRO A 89 3.50 -17.55 12.99
C PRO A 89 4.44 -16.54 13.65
N GLN A 90 4.72 -16.71 14.95
CA GLN A 90 5.57 -15.78 15.70
C GLN A 90 7.02 -15.74 15.17
N ASN A 91 7.49 -16.84 14.58
CA ASN A 91 8.80 -16.99 13.98
C ASN A 91 8.87 -16.55 12.50
N TYR A 92 7.76 -16.07 11.91
CA TYR A 92 7.78 -15.58 10.53
C TYR A 92 8.66 -14.32 10.45
N PRO A 93 9.52 -14.17 9.41
CA PRO A 93 10.54 -13.11 9.34
C PRO A 93 9.94 -11.73 9.06
N LEU A 94 9.29 -11.13 10.06
CA LEU A 94 8.73 -9.78 10.03
C LEU A 94 9.72 -8.75 10.58
N ASN A 95 9.67 -7.52 10.05
CA ASN A 95 10.38 -6.41 10.69
C ASN A 95 9.66 -5.92 11.95
N ASP A 96 10.32 -5.11 12.79
CA ASP A 96 9.76 -4.67 14.08
C ASP A 96 8.38 -4.01 13.95
N LYS A 97 8.17 -3.18 12.93
CA LYS A 97 6.87 -2.52 12.69
C LYS A 97 5.78 -3.51 12.31
N GLN A 98 6.10 -4.49 11.46
CA GLN A 98 5.21 -5.57 11.06
C GLN A 98 4.88 -6.48 12.25
N GLN A 99 5.86 -6.81 13.10
CA GLN A 99 5.64 -7.56 14.32
C GLN A 99 4.73 -6.81 15.29
N MET A 100 4.94 -5.49 15.47
CA MET A 100 4.05 -4.65 16.27
C MET A 100 2.62 -4.66 15.75
N GLN A 101 2.42 -4.55 14.43
CA GLN A 101 1.11 -4.62 13.79
C GLN A 101 0.43 -5.97 14.07
N VAL A 102 1.11 -7.08 13.78
CA VAL A 102 0.61 -8.45 14.01
C VAL A 102 0.29 -8.69 15.49
N ASN A 103 1.18 -8.29 16.39
CA ASN A 103 0.95 -8.40 17.83
C ASN A 103 -0.23 -7.55 18.29
N GLY A 104 -0.45 -6.38 17.69
CA GLY A 104 -1.61 -5.53 17.93
C GLY A 104 -2.91 -6.26 17.61
N TYR A 105 -3.00 -6.92 16.45
CA TYR A 105 -4.18 -7.71 16.07
C TYR A 105 -4.36 -8.96 16.96
N LYS A 106 -3.27 -9.70 17.26
CA LYS A 106 -3.34 -10.91 18.10
C LYS A 106 -3.74 -10.65 19.55
N THR A 107 -3.24 -9.56 20.13
CA THR A 107 -3.37 -9.30 21.57
C THR A 107 -4.37 -8.20 21.91
N GLY A 108 -4.79 -7.41 20.92
CA GLY A 108 -5.60 -6.20 21.13
C GLY A 108 -4.85 -5.10 21.89
N LYS A 109 -3.55 -5.25 22.16
CA LYS A 109 -2.77 -4.30 22.96
C LYS A 109 -2.25 -3.16 22.09
N ILE A 110 -2.41 -1.96 22.59
CA ILE A 110 -1.79 -0.77 22.01
C ILE A 110 -0.33 -0.72 22.44
N HIS A 111 0.59 -0.65 21.48
CA HIS A 111 2.00 -0.45 21.75
C HIS A 111 2.31 1.05 21.83
N ILE A 112 2.81 1.51 22.98
CA ILE A 112 3.22 2.90 23.20
C ILE A 112 4.61 2.90 23.82
N ASP A 113 5.61 3.39 23.08
CA ASP A 113 6.98 3.56 23.60
C ASP A 113 7.08 4.80 24.50
N LYS A 114 6.58 4.68 25.73
CA LYS A 114 6.62 5.76 26.72
C LYS A 114 8.04 6.25 27.02
N LYS A 115 9.03 5.36 26.97
CA LYS A 115 10.42 5.70 27.26
C LYS A 115 11.01 6.51 26.11
N GLY A 116 10.90 6.04 24.86
CA GLY A 116 11.35 6.77 23.68
C GLY A 116 10.67 8.12 23.53
N ILE A 117 9.36 8.21 23.82
CA ILE A 117 8.63 9.49 23.85
C ILE A 117 9.22 10.42 24.93
N LYS A 118 9.46 9.92 26.14
CA LYS A 118 10.02 10.72 27.24
C LYS A 118 11.44 11.19 26.93
N ASP A 119 12.29 10.31 26.41
CA ASP A 119 13.66 10.60 26.04
C ASP A 119 13.70 11.63 24.91
N PHE A 120 12.87 11.47 23.87
CA PHE A 120 12.71 12.47 22.81
C PHE A 120 12.26 13.83 23.37
N LEU A 121 11.20 13.86 24.18
CA LEU A 121 10.68 15.09 24.79
C LEU A 121 11.72 15.78 25.68
N SER A 122 12.65 15.04 26.29
CA SER A 122 13.74 15.61 27.09
C SER A 122 14.77 16.37 26.26
N THR A 123 14.91 16.05 24.96
CA THR A 123 15.80 16.77 24.03
C THR A 123 15.21 18.10 23.57
N VAL A 124 13.89 18.26 23.68
CA VAL A 124 13.17 19.42 23.15
C VAL A 124 13.32 20.61 24.10
N LYS A 125 13.99 21.68 23.64
CA LYS A 125 14.22 22.92 24.39
C LYS A 125 13.33 24.06 23.88
N HIS A 126 12.92 24.95 24.79
CA HIS A 126 12.13 26.13 24.45
C HIS A 126 13.04 27.32 24.05
N PRO A 127 12.55 28.25 23.20
CA PRO A 127 11.25 28.23 22.50
C PRO A 127 11.21 27.16 21.40
N MET A 128 10.07 26.47 21.28
CA MET A 128 9.86 25.47 20.22
C MET A 128 9.29 26.14 18.98
N TYR A 129 9.74 25.72 17.81
CA TYR A 129 9.17 26.12 16.53
C TYR A 129 8.72 24.88 15.77
N PHE A 130 7.46 24.88 15.36
CA PHE A 130 6.90 23.87 14.49
C PHE A 130 6.96 24.41 13.07
N PHE A 131 7.65 23.67 12.21
CA PHE A 131 7.86 24.03 10.81
C PHE A 131 7.12 23.02 9.94
N ASP A 132 6.22 23.53 9.11
CA ASP A 132 5.47 22.74 8.14
C ASP A 132 5.62 23.38 6.76
N PHE A 133 5.70 22.56 5.71
CA PHE A 133 5.92 23.05 4.35
C PHE A 133 5.18 22.21 3.32
N GLU A 134 4.63 22.89 2.33
CA GLU A 134 3.94 22.29 1.21
C GLU A 134 4.89 22.12 0.04
N THR A 135 4.77 21.00 -0.66
CA THR A 135 5.64 20.67 -1.79
C THR A 135 4.84 20.36 -3.04
N ILE A 136 5.39 20.72 -4.19
CA ILE A 136 4.90 20.32 -5.51
C ILE A 136 5.92 19.41 -6.19
N MET A 137 5.44 18.57 -7.12
CA MET A 137 6.26 17.67 -7.93
C MET A 137 5.88 17.79 -9.42
N PRO A 138 6.22 18.92 -10.07
CA PRO A 138 5.82 19.14 -11.46
C PRO A 138 6.52 18.14 -12.40
N ALA A 139 5.78 17.62 -13.38
CA ALA A 139 6.36 16.74 -14.40
C ALA A 139 7.36 17.48 -15.31
N VAL A 140 7.09 18.76 -15.58
CA VAL A 140 8.00 19.66 -16.32
C VAL A 140 8.72 20.55 -15.31
N PRO A 141 10.06 20.52 -15.24
CA PRO A 141 10.82 21.39 -14.36
C PRO A 141 10.50 22.86 -14.61
N MET A 142 10.12 23.58 -13.55
CA MET A 142 9.81 25.02 -13.62
C MET A 142 11.01 25.91 -13.31
N TRP A 143 12.10 25.34 -12.79
CA TRP A 143 13.33 26.04 -12.40
C TRP A 143 14.56 25.33 -12.95
N ASP A 144 15.61 26.11 -13.19
CA ASP A 144 16.90 25.57 -13.60
C ASP A 144 17.46 24.62 -12.55
N ASN A 145 17.98 23.47 -13.00
CA ASN A 145 18.48 22.36 -12.19
C ASN A 145 17.42 21.56 -11.42
N ALA A 146 16.12 21.85 -11.56
CA ALA A 146 15.06 20.97 -11.07
C ALA A 146 14.87 19.76 -12.00
N LYS A 147 14.51 18.60 -11.43
CA LYS A 147 14.21 17.38 -12.19
C LYS A 147 12.70 17.13 -12.26
N PRO A 148 12.19 16.45 -13.30
CA PRO A 148 10.82 15.95 -13.33
C PRO A 148 10.46 15.20 -12.05
N TYR A 149 9.30 15.53 -11.47
CA TYR A 149 8.80 14.97 -10.21
C TYR A 149 9.70 15.16 -8.99
N GLN A 150 10.66 16.09 -9.03
CA GLN A 150 11.39 16.50 -7.85
C GLN A 150 10.44 17.19 -6.86
N GLN A 151 10.54 16.82 -5.59
CA GLN A 151 9.79 17.46 -4.52
C GLN A 151 10.37 18.85 -4.23
N ILE A 152 9.59 19.91 -4.49
CA ILE A 152 10.01 21.30 -4.35
C ILE A 152 9.08 22.02 -3.36
N PRO A 153 9.61 22.57 -2.25
CA PRO A 153 8.80 23.35 -1.32
C PRO A 153 8.43 24.71 -1.92
N PHE A 154 7.17 25.13 -1.78
CA PHE A 154 6.70 26.42 -2.30
C PHE A 154 6.01 27.29 -1.24
N GLN A 155 5.52 26.69 -0.16
CA GLN A 155 4.90 27.38 0.95
C GLN A 155 5.39 26.76 2.26
N TYR A 156 5.57 27.58 3.29
CA TYR A 156 5.82 27.09 4.64
C TYR A 156 5.01 27.89 5.67
N SER A 157 4.77 27.27 6.81
CA SER A 157 4.24 27.93 8.00
C SER A 157 5.15 27.65 9.19
N MET A 158 5.25 28.61 10.10
CA MET A 158 6.05 28.47 11.31
C MET A 158 5.23 28.92 12.52
N CYS A 159 5.01 28.01 13.47
CA CYS A 159 4.32 28.30 14.70
C CYS A 159 5.29 28.20 15.89
N GLY A 160 5.44 29.29 16.64
CA GLY A 160 6.35 29.36 17.79
C GLY A 160 5.62 29.21 19.12
N ARG A 161 6.14 28.34 20.01
CA ARG A 161 5.66 28.19 21.39
C ARG A 161 6.73 28.64 22.39
N ARG A 162 6.49 29.82 22.99
CA ARG A 162 7.41 30.49 23.91
C ARG A 162 7.34 30.03 25.37
N ASN A 163 6.24 29.41 25.82
CA ASN A 163 6.03 29.04 27.24
C ASN A 163 6.09 27.53 27.52
N THR A 164 6.57 27.19 28.71
CA THR A 164 6.83 25.84 29.29
C THR A 164 5.60 25.11 29.84
N ARG A 165 4.36 25.50 29.54
CA ARG A 165 3.20 24.68 29.96
C ARG A 165 3.36 23.29 29.34
N ALA A 166 3.62 22.29 30.19
CA ALA A 166 3.97 20.94 29.79
C ALA A 166 2.98 20.39 28.76
N LEU A 167 3.50 19.71 27.73
CA LEU A 167 2.72 18.82 26.87
C LEU A 167 2.15 17.71 27.77
N ARG A 168 0.93 17.90 28.26
CA ARG A 168 0.23 16.86 29.02
C ARG A 168 -0.27 15.83 28.01
N ILE A 169 0.25 14.62 28.11
CA ILE A 169 -0.37 13.45 27.50
C ILE A 169 -1.52 13.08 28.45
N SER A 170 -2.77 13.30 28.02
CA SER A 170 -3.93 12.76 28.74
C SER A 170 -3.88 11.24 28.68
N SER A 171 -3.83 10.64 29.86
CA SER A 171 -3.91 9.20 30.11
C SER A 171 -5.18 8.56 29.56
#